data_AF-A0A705VVT9-F1
#
_entry.id   AF-A0A705VVT9-F1
#
_cell.length_a   1.000
_cell.length_b   1.000
_cell.length_c   1.000
_cell.angle_alpha   90.00
_cell.angle_beta   90.00
_cell.angle_gamma   90.00
#
_symmetry.space_group_name_H-M   'P 1'
#
loop_
_entity.id
_entity.type
_entity.pdbx_description
1 polymer ?
#
loop_
_entity_poly.entity_id
_entity_poly.type
_entity_poly.pdbx_seq_one_letter_code
_entity_poly.pdbx_strand_id
1 'polypeptide(L)'
;MNDEPLRPDPDRLLEQTPPPHRGKLKIFFGACAGVGKTWAMLAQAQRLRAQGLDVVIGVVETHGRKETAALLDGLTILPPKRHSHRGRQIREFDLDAALARRPALILMDELAHSNAPGSRHPKRWQDIEELLEAGIDVFTTVNVQHLESLNDVVSGVTGIQVRETVPDPFFDAADEVVLVDLPPDDLRQRLNEGKVYIAGQAERAIEHFFRKGNLIALRELALRRTADRVDDQMRAWRAHPGEEKVWHTRDAILLCIGHNTGSEKLVRTAARLASRLGSVWHAVYVETPTLHRLPEKQRRAILSALRLAQ
;
A
#
# COMPACT_ATOMS: atom_id res chain seq x y z
N MET A 1 13.55 -7.70 -61.51
CA MET A 1 13.86 -7.53 -60.08
C MET A 1 12.58 -7.92 -59.36
N ASN A 2 12.60 -9.02 -58.63
CA ASN A 2 11.44 -9.50 -57.87
C ASN A 2 11.28 -8.58 -56.66
N ASP A 3 10.24 -7.74 -56.66
CA ASP A 3 9.75 -7.09 -55.43
C ASP A 3 8.98 -8.14 -54.64
N GLU A 4 9.72 -8.94 -53.87
CA GLU A 4 9.13 -9.68 -52.76
C GLU A 4 8.72 -8.66 -51.69
N PRO A 5 7.44 -8.60 -51.28
CA PRO A 5 7.02 -7.68 -50.24
C PRO A 5 7.80 -7.99 -48.96
N LEU A 6 8.53 -6.99 -48.47
CA LEU A 6 9.36 -7.08 -47.27
C LEU A 6 8.53 -7.67 -46.12
N ARG A 7 8.87 -8.88 -45.68
CA ARG A 7 8.21 -9.53 -44.56
C ARG A 7 8.31 -8.60 -43.34
N PRO A 8 7.19 -8.14 -42.74
CA PRO A 8 7.24 -7.27 -41.58
C PRO A 8 7.99 -7.95 -40.43
N ASP A 9 8.79 -7.17 -39.74
CA ASP A 9 9.60 -7.59 -38.61
C ASP A 9 8.69 -8.14 -37.49
N PRO A 10 8.82 -9.42 -37.08
CA PRO A 10 7.98 -10.02 -36.05
C PRO A 10 8.07 -9.28 -34.71
N ASP A 11 9.20 -8.66 -34.39
CA ASP A 11 9.37 -7.92 -33.14
C ASP A 11 8.53 -6.63 -33.15
N ARG A 12 8.44 -5.96 -34.30
CA ARG A 12 7.56 -4.80 -34.47
C ARG A 12 6.08 -5.15 -34.43
N LEU A 13 5.70 -6.35 -34.86
CA LEU A 13 4.33 -6.84 -34.75
C LEU A 13 3.97 -7.19 -33.31
N LEU A 14 4.93 -7.70 -32.53
CA LEU A 14 4.77 -7.94 -31.09
C LEU A 14 4.63 -6.63 -30.30
N GLU A 15 5.41 -5.60 -30.63
CA GLU A 15 5.28 -4.26 -30.02
C GLU A 15 3.95 -3.56 -30.34
N GLN A 16 3.34 -3.90 -31.48
CA GLN A 16 2.03 -3.37 -31.90
C GLN A 16 0.84 -4.16 -31.33
N THR A 17 1.09 -5.31 -30.71
CA THR A 17 0.04 -6.04 -30.01
C THR A 17 -0.18 -5.35 -28.67
N PRO A 18 -1.38 -4.79 -28.39
CA PRO A 18 -1.65 -4.26 -27.06
C PRO A 18 -1.33 -5.35 -26.04
N PRO A 19 -0.59 -5.05 -24.97
CA PRO A 19 -0.25 -6.05 -23.97
C PRO A 19 -1.56 -6.75 -23.53
N PRO A 20 -1.54 -8.07 -23.32
CA PRO A 20 -2.73 -8.79 -22.87
C PRO A 20 -3.33 -8.03 -21.69
N HIS A 21 -4.66 -7.82 -21.72
CA HIS A 21 -5.36 -7.03 -20.71
C HIS A 21 -5.12 -7.66 -19.35
N ARG A 22 -4.18 -7.10 -18.58
CA ARG A 22 -3.94 -7.48 -17.19
C ARG A 22 -5.16 -7.08 -16.37
N GLY A 23 -5.60 -7.95 -15.48
CA GLY A 23 -6.65 -7.65 -14.52
C GLY A 23 -6.22 -6.52 -13.58
N LYS A 24 -7.20 -5.87 -12.97
CA LYS A 24 -6.98 -4.76 -12.02
C LYS A 24 -6.97 -5.26 -10.59
N LEU A 25 -6.00 -4.77 -9.81
CA LEU A 25 -5.86 -5.07 -8.40
C LEU A 25 -6.38 -3.90 -7.55
N LYS A 26 -7.37 -4.19 -6.70
CA LYS A 26 -7.84 -3.27 -5.67
C LYS A 26 -7.56 -3.82 -4.27
N ILE A 27 -6.85 -3.06 -3.46
CA ILE A 27 -6.47 -3.43 -2.10
C ILE A 27 -7.28 -2.61 -1.10
N PHE A 28 -8.00 -3.29 -0.21
CA PHE A 28 -8.58 -2.69 0.99
C PHE A 28 -7.54 -2.76 2.10
N PHE A 29 -6.91 -1.62 2.37
CA PHE A 29 -5.78 -1.48 3.28
C PHE A 29 -6.24 -0.95 4.64
N GLY A 30 -5.60 -1.38 5.73
CA GLY A 30 -5.95 -0.87 7.05
C GLY A 30 -4.86 -1.05 8.10
N ALA A 31 -5.03 -0.38 9.24
CA ALA A 31 -4.06 -0.41 10.32
C ALA A 31 -3.93 -1.80 10.97
N CYS A 32 -5.04 -2.52 11.14
CA CYS A 32 -5.06 -3.82 11.81
C CYS A 32 -6.38 -4.57 11.58
N ALA A 33 -6.49 -5.76 12.17
CA ALA A 33 -7.74 -6.52 12.20
C ALA A 33 -8.85 -5.75 12.93
N GLY A 34 -10.09 -5.91 12.45
CA GLY A 34 -11.27 -5.29 13.08
C GLY A 34 -11.68 -3.91 12.55
N VAL A 35 -10.84 -3.24 11.75
CA VAL A 35 -11.20 -1.93 11.13
C VAL A 35 -12.28 -2.01 10.05
N GLY A 36 -12.60 -3.22 9.55
CA GLY A 36 -13.71 -3.44 8.61
C GLY A 36 -13.32 -3.72 7.16
N LYS A 37 -12.05 -4.01 6.85
CA LYS A 37 -11.57 -4.25 5.47
C LYS A 37 -12.41 -5.26 4.67
N THR A 38 -12.63 -6.46 5.22
CA THR A 38 -13.45 -7.50 4.58
C THR A 38 -14.88 -7.04 4.34
N TRP A 39 -15.46 -6.30 5.29
CA TRP A 39 -16.82 -5.76 5.13
C TRP A 39 -16.86 -4.72 4.00
N ALA A 40 -15.89 -3.81 3.93
CA ALA A 40 -15.80 -2.81 2.87
C ALA A 40 -15.60 -3.45 1.49
N MET A 41 -14.75 -4.48 1.42
CA MET A 41 -14.54 -5.28 0.21
C MET A 41 -15.83 -5.94 -0.27
N LEU A 42 -16.54 -6.65 0.62
CA LEU A 42 -17.81 -7.31 0.31
C LEU A 42 -18.93 -6.32 -0.04
N ALA A 43 -19.00 -5.19 0.65
CA ALA A 43 -19.99 -4.15 0.36
C ALA A 43 -19.80 -3.58 -1.06
N GLN A 44 -18.54 -3.36 -1.48
CA GLN A 44 -18.25 -2.94 -2.84
C GLN A 44 -18.54 -4.07 -3.86
N ALA A 45 -18.19 -5.31 -3.54
CA ALA A 45 -18.47 -6.47 -4.38
C ALA A 45 -19.98 -6.65 -4.64
N GLN A 46 -20.82 -6.49 -3.61
CA GLN A 46 -22.28 -6.55 -3.75
C GLN A 46 -22.83 -5.45 -4.66
N ARG A 47 -22.28 -4.23 -4.60
CA ARG A 47 -22.67 -3.15 -5.53
C ARG A 47 -22.35 -3.51 -6.98
N LEU A 48 -21.15 -4.04 -7.24
CA LEU A 48 -20.74 -4.46 -8.59
C LEU A 48 -21.57 -5.63 -9.11
N ARG A 49 -21.86 -6.61 -8.25
CA ARG A 49 -22.78 -7.71 -8.57
C ARG A 49 -24.17 -7.18 -8.91
N ALA A 50 -24.71 -6.22 -8.15
CA ALA A 50 -26.01 -5.59 -8.44
C ALA A 50 -26.03 -4.83 -9.78
N GLN A 51 -24.86 -4.42 -10.28
CA GLN A 51 -24.68 -3.83 -11.62
C GLN A 51 -24.50 -4.90 -12.72
N GLY A 52 -24.56 -6.19 -12.38
CA GLY A 52 -24.45 -7.30 -13.31
C GLY A 52 -23.03 -7.85 -13.51
N LEU A 53 -22.05 -7.42 -12.72
CA LEU A 53 -20.68 -7.96 -12.81
C LEU A 53 -20.64 -9.41 -12.28
N ASP A 54 -19.90 -10.28 -12.96
CA ASP A 54 -19.65 -11.64 -12.48
C ASP A 54 -18.60 -11.63 -11.37
N VAL A 55 -19.08 -11.71 -10.12
CA VAL A 55 -18.26 -11.65 -8.92
C VAL A 55 -18.21 -13.01 -8.22
N VAL A 56 -16.99 -13.48 -7.94
CA VAL A 56 -16.72 -14.72 -7.23
C VAL A 56 -15.97 -14.49 -5.94
N ILE A 57 -16.32 -15.24 -4.92
CA ILE A 57 -15.51 -15.38 -3.71
C ILE A 57 -14.52 -16.52 -3.93
N GLY A 58 -13.22 -16.19 -3.96
CA GLY A 58 -12.15 -17.18 -3.86
C GLY A 58 -11.89 -17.53 -2.40
N VAL A 59 -11.53 -16.53 -1.60
CA VAL A 59 -11.35 -16.65 -0.15
C VAL A 59 -11.90 -15.41 0.54
N VAL A 60 -12.77 -15.60 1.53
CA VAL A 60 -13.26 -14.51 2.38
C VAL A 60 -13.38 -15.00 3.82
N GLU A 61 -12.79 -14.23 4.74
CA GLU A 61 -12.81 -14.54 6.16
C GLU A 61 -13.79 -13.64 6.92
N THR A 62 -14.99 -14.18 7.18
CA THR A 62 -16.02 -13.46 7.97
C THR A 62 -15.67 -13.39 9.45
N HIS A 63 -14.82 -14.31 9.91
CA HIS A 63 -14.43 -14.49 11.30
C HIS A 63 -15.61 -14.46 12.29
N GLY A 64 -16.72 -15.14 11.94
CA GLY A 64 -17.90 -15.27 12.80
C GLY A 64 -18.80 -14.03 12.88
N ARG A 65 -18.47 -12.94 12.15
CA ARG A 65 -19.27 -11.71 12.14
C ARG A 65 -20.51 -11.89 11.27
N LYS A 66 -21.69 -11.98 11.90
CA LYS A 66 -22.99 -12.16 11.22
C LYS A 66 -23.25 -11.13 10.12
N GLU A 67 -22.97 -9.85 10.39
CA GLU A 67 -23.15 -8.77 9.41
C GLU A 67 -22.24 -8.91 8.19
N THR A 68 -21.01 -9.43 8.38
CA THR A 68 -20.08 -9.69 7.28
C THR A 68 -20.50 -10.93 6.50
N ALA A 69 -20.99 -11.97 7.19
CA ALA A 69 -21.49 -13.20 6.58
C ALA A 69 -22.73 -12.95 5.72
N ALA A 70 -23.63 -12.06 6.14
CA ALA A 70 -24.82 -11.68 5.36
C ALA A 70 -24.43 -11.06 3.99
N LEU A 71 -23.27 -10.41 3.88
CA LEU A 71 -22.79 -9.88 2.60
C LEU A 71 -22.26 -10.96 1.65
N LEU A 72 -22.14 -12.22 2.08
CA LEU A 72 -21.85 -13.33 1.17
C LEU A 72 -23.08 -13.78 0.39
N ASP A 73 -24.28 -13.45 0.87
CA ASP A 73 -25.52 -13.97 0.31
C ASP A 73 -25.68 -13.56 -1.16
N GLY A 74 -25.83 -14.59 -2.00
CA GLY A 74 -25.97 -14.47 -3.45
C GLY A 74 -24.68 -14.23 -4.24
N LEU A 75 -23.52 -14.10 -3.59
CA LEU A 75 -22.22 -14.18 -4.29
C LEU A 75 -21.89 -15.66 -4.56
N THR A 76 -21.32 -15.95 -5.74
CA THR A 76 -20.84 -17.30 -6.04
C THR A 76 -19.56 -17.56 -5.27
N ILE A 77 -19.51 -18.67 -4.52
CA ILE A 77 -18.31 -19.07 -3.78
C ILE A 77 -17.62 -20.21 -4.52
N LEU A 78 -16.33 -20.05 -4.81
CA LEU A 78 -15.53 -21.12 -5.40
C LEU A 78 -15.27 -22.20 -4.34
N PRO A 79 -15.53 -23.49 -4.63
CA PRO A 79 -15.23 -24.57 -3.70
C PRO A 79 -13.72 -24.63 -3.44
N PRO A 80 -13.26 -24.69 -2.18
CA PRO A 80 -11.83 -24.77 -1.88
C PRO A 80 -11.29 -26.17 -2.16
N LYS A 81 -10.03 -26.22 -2.58
CA LYS A 81 -9.26 -27.45 -2.78
C LYS A 81 -8.87 -28.03 -1.43
N ARG A 82 -9.06 -29.34 -1.25
CA ARG A 82 -8.71 -30.04 -0.01
C ARG A 82 -7.32 -30.66 -0.16
N HIS A 83 -6.40 -30.25 0.70
CA HIS A 83 -5.05 -30.80 0.80
C HIS A 83 -4.93 -31.63 2.08
N SER A 84 -4.34 -32.83 1.99
CA SER A 84 -3.96 -33.60 3.17
C SER A 84 -2.50 -33.29 3.51
N HIS A 85 -2.26 -32.68 4.66
CA HIS A 85 -0.91 -32.40 5.14
C HIS A 85 -0.74 -32.85 6.59
N ARG A 86 0.22 -33.75 6.85
CA ARG A 86 0.49 -34.33 8.19
C ARG A 86 -0.77 -34.86 8.88
N GLY A 87 -1.67 -35.50 8.13
CA GLY A 87 -2.92 -36.08 8.66
C GLY A 87 -4.04 -35.08 8.97
N ARG A 88 -3.85 -33.78 8.69
CA ARG A 88 -4.92 -32.76 8.76
C ARG A 88 -5.39 -32.40 7.35
N GLN A 89 -6.70 -32.22 7.19
CA GLN A 89 -7.26 -31.65 5.97
C GLN A 89 -7.19 -30.13 6.05
N ILE A 90 -6.46 -29.52 5.13
CA ILE A 90 -6.36 -28.08 4.95
C ILE A 90 -7.22 -27.72 3.74
N ARG A 91 -8.06 -26.69 3.88
CA ARG A 91 -8.85 -26.13 2.78
C ARG A 91 -8.09 -24.92 2.27
N GLU A 92 -7.72 -24.94 1.00
CA GLU A 92 -7.04 -23.83 0.34
C GLU A 92 -7.81 -23.36 -0.88
N PHE A 93 -7.48 -22.17 -1.34
CA PHE A 93 -8.00 -21.62 -2.57
C PHE A 93 -7.67 -22.52 -3.77
N ASP A 94 -8.65 -22.76 -4.65
CA ASP A 94 -8.43 -23.51 -5.89
C ASP A 94 -8.13 -22.54 -7.05
N LEU A 95 -6.85 -22.19 -7.18
CA LEU A 95 -6.36 -21.29 -8.25
C LEU A 95 -6.68 -21.84 -9.65
N ASP A 96 -6.50 -23.15 -9.86
CA ASP A 96 -6.74 -23.77 -11.16
C ASP A 96 -8.22 -23.67 -11.56
N ALA A 97 -9.13 -23.90 -10.60
CA ALA A 97 -10.56 -23.75 -10.84
C ALA A 97 -10.96 -22.28 -11.10
N ALA A 98 -10.33 -21.32 -10.42
CA ALA A 98 -10.57 -19.90 -10.66
C ALA A 98 -10.14 -19.47 -12.07
N LEU A 99 -8.93 -19.90 -12.49
CA LEU A 99 -8.40 -19.63 -13.82
C LEU A 99 -9.22 -20.28 -14.93
N ALA A 100 -9.76 -21.48 -14.69
CA ALA A 100 -10.66 -22.15 -15.63
C ALA A 100 -12.03 -21.45 -15.72
N ARG A 101 -12.56 -20.94 -14.59
CA ARG A 101 -13.85 -20.23 -14.54
C ARG A 101 -13.80 -18.85 -15.19
N ARG A 102 -12.66 -18.14 -15.08
CA ARG A 102 -12.46 -16.77 -15.58
C ARG A 102 -13.56 -15.78 -15.15
N PRO A 103 -13.78 -15.57 -13.83
CA PRO A 103 -14.66 -14.49 -13.36
C PRO A 103 -14.21 -13.12 -13.88
N ALA A 104 -15.15 -12.17 -13.95
CA ALA A 104 -14.78 -10.78 -14.15
C ALA A 104 -14.06 -10.21 -12.91
N LEU A 105 -14.51 -10.57 -11.71
CA LEU A 105 -13.91 -10.16 -10.43
C LEU A 105 -13.86 -11.34 -9.45
N ILE A 106 -12.71 -11.51 -8.78
CA ILE A 106 -12.57 -12.46 -7.67
C ILE A 106 -12.14 -11.78 -6.36
N LEU A 107 -12.76 -12.18 -5.25
CA LEU A 107 -12.45 -11.69 -3.90
C LEU A 107 -11.46 -12.64 -3.23
N MET A 108 -10.33 -12.09 -2.80
CA MET A 108 -9.20 -12.80 -2.23
C MET A 108 -8.74 -12.13 -0.94
N ASP A 109 -9.35 -12.46 0.20
CA ASP A 109 -9.00 -11.86 1.49
C ASP A 109 -7.58 -12.28 1.96
N GLU A 110 -7.02 -11.55 2.92
CA GLU A 110 -5.71 -11.79 3.54
C GLU A 110 -4.55 -11.94 2.51
N LEU A 111 -4.21 -10.85 1.82
CA LEU A 111 -3.14 -10.80 0.82
C LEU A 111 -1.80 -11.41 1.28
N ALA A 112 -1.49 -11.26 2.57
CA ALA A 112 -0.24 -11.72 3.18
C ALA A 112 -0.20 -13.21 3.49
N HIS A 113 -1.31 -13.95 3.32
CA HIS A 113 -1.42 -15.36 3.69
C HIS A 113 -0.32 -16.22 3.05
N SER A 114 0.18 -17.17 3.83
CA SER A 114 1.11 -18.20 3.38
C SER A 114 0.34 -19.46 3.04
N ASN A 115 0.36 -19.86 1.77
CA ASN A 115 -0.39 -21.00 1.29
C ASN A 115 0.13 -22.30 1.90
N ALA A 116 -0.74 -23.30 2.00
CA ALA A 116 -0.38 -24.61 2.53
C ALA A 116 0.80 -25.25 1.76
N PRO A 117 1.66 -26.04 2.44
CA PRO A 117 2.73 -26.77 1.77
C PRO A 117 2.22 -27.67 0.64
N GLY A 118 2.87 -27.59 -0.53
CA GLY A 118 2.46 -28.31 -1.75
C GLY A 118 1.48 -27.53 -2.64
N SER A 119 1.11 -26.31 -2.26
CA SER A 119 0.46 -25.35 -3.17
C SER A 119 1.40 -24.94 -4.29
N ARG A 120 0.84 -24.52 -5.43
CA ARG A 120 1.61 -24.05 -6.59
C ARG A 120 2.51 -22.88 -6.23
N HIS A 121 1.96 -21.91 -5.50
CA HIS A 121 2.69 -20.76 -5.00
C HIS A 121 2.75 -20.76 -3.47
N PRO A 122 3.87 -20.34 -2.86
CA PRO A 122 3.98 -20.27 -1.40
C PRO A 122 3.17 -19.11 -0.78
N LYS A 123 2.85 -18.06 -1.54
CA LYS A 123 2.16 -16.86 -1.02
C LYS A 123 0.91 -16.54 -1.83
N ARG A 124 -0.17 -16.11 -1.16
CA ARG A 124 -1.42 -15.74 -1.81
C ARG A 124 -1.28 -14.57 -2.79
N TRP A 125 -0.38 -13.62 -2.53
CA TRP A 125 -0.13 -12.52 -3.47
C TRP A 125 0.39 -13.01 -4.83
N GLN A 126 1.04 -14.19 -4.89
CA GLN A 126 1.47 -14.82 -6.15
C GLN A 126 0.31 -15.50 -6.87
N ASP A 127 -0.64 -16.12 -6.14
CA ASP A 127 -1.90 -16.59 -6.75
C ASP A 127 -2.67 -15.42 -7.38
N ILE A 128 -2.69 -14.29 -6.68
CA ILE A 128 -3.31 -13.05 -7.17
C ILE A 128 -2.57 -12.52 -8.40
N GLU A 129 -1.24 -12.55 -8.42
CA GLU A 129 -0.46 -12.16 -9.60
C GLU A 129 -0.84 -12.99 -10.83
N GLU A 130 -0.95 -14.31 -10.69
CA GLU A 130 -1.36 -15.18 -11.79
C GLU A 130 -2.82 -14.93 -12.24
N LEU A 131 -3.73 -14.62 -11.32
CA LEU A 131 -5.10 -14.21 -11.65
C LEU A 131 -5.12 -12.91 -12.47
N LEU A 132 -4.32 -11.91 -12.07
CA LEU A 132 -4.20 -10.65 -12.79
C LEU A 132 -3.59 -10.84 -14.18
N GLU A 133 -2.58 -11.71 -14.33
CA GLU A 133 -2.01 -12.07 -15.63
C GLU A 133 -3.02 -12.75 -16.56
N ALA A 134 -3.95 -13.51 -15.99
CA ALA A 134 -5.06 -14.11 -16.74
C ALA A 134 -6.19 -13.14 -17.09
N GLY A 135 -6.08 -11.86 -16.72
CA GLY A 135 -7.06 -10.82 -17.00
C GLY A 135 -8.25 -10.76 -16.03
N ILE A 136 -8.13 -11.39 -14.86
CA ILE A 136 -9.17 -11.41 -13.83
C ILE A 136 -8.93 -10.28 -12.84
N ASP A 137 -9.92 -9.41 -12.61
CA ASP A 137 -9.81 -8.37 -11.58
C ASP A 137 -9.83 -9.01 -10.18
N VAL A 138 -9.05 -8.45 -9.25
CA VAL A 138 -8.92 -8.98 -7.89
C VAL A 138 -9.18 -7.89 -6.86
N PHE A 139 -10.08 -8.17 -5.92
CA PHE A 139 -10.19 -7.41 -4.67
C PHE A 139 -9.55 -8.20 -3.54
N THR A 140 -8.73 -7.54 -2.74
CA THR A 140 -8.03 -8.16 -1.61
C THR A 140 -7.99 -7.26 -0.39
N THR A 141 -7.60 -7.81 0.77
CA THR A 141 -7.39 -7.02 1.98
C THR A 141 -6.02 -7.27 2.60
N VAL A 142 -5.42 -6.23 3.19
CA VAL A 142 -4.14 -6.35 3.89
C VAL A 142 -4.03 -5.33 5.02
N ASN A 143 -3.30 -5.70 6.07
CA ASN A 143 -2.95 -4.79 7.16
C ASN A 143 -1.54 -4.21 6.96
N VAL A 144 -1.28 -3.02 7.48
CA VAL A 144 0.03 -2.35 7.45
C VAL A 144 1.18 -3.21 7.97
N GLN A 145 0.91 -4.05 8.98
CA GLN A 145 1.91 -4.93 9.60
C GLN A 145 2.51 -5.98 8.67
N HIS A 146 1.86 -6.24 7.53
CA HIS A 146 2.31 -7.25 6.58
C HIS A 146 3.19 -6.67 5.47
N LEU A 147 3.36 -5.35 5.37
CA LEU A 147 4.30 -4.79 4.40
C LEU A 147 5.73 -5.04 4.87
N GLU A 148 6.58 -5.55 3.98
CA GLU A 148 7.96 -5.90 4.30
C GLU A 148 8.75 -4.72 4.87
N SER A 149 8.65 -3.56 4.23
CA SER A 149 9.33 -2.33 4.66
C SER A 149 8.91 -1.82 6.05
N LEU A 150 7.73 -2.21 6.54
CA LEU A 150 7.17 -1.75 7.80
C LEU A 150 7.23 -2.81 8.91
N ASN A 151 7.71 -4.01 8.61
CA ASN A 151 7.69 -5.14 9.53
C ASN A 151 8.48 -4.84 10.83
N ASP A 152 9.71 -4.34 10.70
CA ASP A 152 10.57 -4.04 11.85
C ASP A 152 10.01 -2.91 12.71
N VAL A 153 9.44 -1.89 12.08
CA VAL A 153 8.80 -0.76 12.77
C VAL A 153 7.58 -1.24 13.55
N VAL A 154 6.74 -2.06 12.93
CA VAL A 154 5.56 -2.62 13.59
C VAL A 154 5.93 -3.59 14.71
N SER A 155 6.96 -4.42 14.52
CA SER A 155 7.48 -5.29 15.57
C SER A 155 8.03 -4.47 16.75
N GLY A 156 8.72 -3.36 16.49
CA GLY A 156 9.19 -2.44 17.53
C GLY A 156 8.06 -1.78 18.33
N VAL A 157 6.95 -1.45 17.68
CA VAL A 157 5.76 -0.87 18.32
C VAL A 157 4.97 -1.93 19.11
N THR A 158 4.72 -3.08 18.50
CA THR A 158 3.76 -4.08 19.03
C THR A 158 4.42 -5.18 19.87
N GLY A 159 5.73 -5.34 19.78
CA GLY A 159 6.48 -6.45 20.38
C GLY A 159 6.19 -7.81 19.73
N ILE A 160 5.47 -7.84 18.59
CA ILE A 160 5.06 -9.05 17.91
C ILE A 160 5.75 -9.13 16.55
N GLN A 161 6.45 -10.22 16.32
CA GLN A 161 7.09 -10.50 15.05
C GLN A 161 6.06 -11.00 14.04
N VAL A 162 5.92 -10.31 12.91
CA VAL A 162 5.01 -10.69 11.82
C VAL A 162 5.78 -11.53 10.80
N ARG A 163 5.40 -12.80 10.66
CA ARG A 163 6.05 -13.73 9.72
C ARG A 163 5.49 -13.69 8.31
N GLU A 164 4.23 -13.30 8.20
CA GLU A 164 3.53 -13.26 6.93
C GLU A 164 3.64 -11.87 6.33
N THR A 165 4.37 -11.76 5.22
CA THR A 165 4.66 -10.49 4.57
C THR A 165 4.23 -10.44 3.11
N VAL A 166 4.13 -9.21 2.60
CA VAL A 166 3.86 -8.84 1.22
C VAL A 166 4.94 -7.86 0.77
N PRO A 167 5.60 -8.09 -0.37
CA PRO A 167 6.57 -7.15 -0.91
C PRO A 167 5.94 -5.80 -1.24
N ASP A 168 6.62 -4.73 -0.84
CA ASP A 168 6.19 -3.36 -1.16
C ASP A 168 5.93 -3.12 -2.65
N PRO A 169 6.77 -3.59 -3.60
CA PRO A 169 6.51 -3.40 -5.03
C PRO A 169 5.18 -3.99 -5.49
N PHE A 170 4.75 -5.12 -4.92
CA PHE A 170 3.45 -5.72 -5.26
C PHE A 170 2.30 -4.84 -4.77
N PHE A 171 2.40 -4.30 -3.55
CA PHE A 171 1.40 -3.36 -3.02
C PHE A 171 1.37 -2.04 -3.83
N ASP A 172 2.55 -1.54 -4.21
CA ASP A 172 2.68 -0.30 -4.98
C ASP A 172 2.20 -0.46 -6.44
N ALA A 173 2.24 -1.68 -6.99
CA ALA A 173 1.74 -1.97 -8.33
C ALA A 173 0.20 -2.09 -8.42
N ALA A 174 -0.53 -2.07 -7.30
CA ALA A 174 -1.99 -2.11 -7.33
C ALA A 174 -2.58 -0.95 -8.15
N ASP A 175 -3.76 -1.13 -8.75
CA ASP A 175 -4.45 -0.06 -9.46
C ASP A 175 -5.11 0.91 -8.47
N GLU A 176 -5.72 0.36 -7.42
CA GLU A 176 -6.43 1.13 -6.39
C GLU A 176 -6.11 0.62 -4.98
N VAL A 177 -5.87 1.55 -4.06
CA VAL A 177 -5.73 1.23 -2.63
C VAL A 177 -6.74 2.08 -1.86
N VAL A 178 -7.65 1.41 -1.16
CA VAL A 178 -8.68 2.03 -0.33
C VAL A 178 -8.29 1.87 1.13
N LEU A 179 -8.01 2.98 1.81
CA LEU A 179 -7.78 2.97 3.24
C LEU A 179 -9.10 2.79 4.00
N VAL A 180 -9.18 1.74 4.80
CA VAL A 180 -10.27 1.46 5.73
C VAL A 180 -9.77 1.78 7.13
N ASP A 181 -10.27 2.88 7.68
CA ASP A 181 -9.83 3.46 8.94
C ASP A 181 -10.91 3.39 10.02
N LEU A 182 -10.48 3.24 11.27
CA LEU A 182 -11.36 3.23 12.45
C LEU A 182 -10.61 3.86 13.64
N PRO A 183 -11.25 4.74 14.43
CA PRO A 183 -10.64 5.28 15.64
C PRO A 183 -10.15 4.17 16.60
N PRO A 184 -8.99 4.35 17.26
CA PRO A 184 -8.47 3.35 18.21
C PRO A 184 -9.43 3.00 19.34
N ASP A 185 -10.20 3.98 19.84
CA ASP A 185 -11.14 3.74 20.94
C ASP A 185 -12.33 2.88 20.47
N ASP A 186 -12.86 3.13 19.27
CA ASP A 186 -13.92 2.31 18.65
C ASP A 186 -13.43 0.88 18.38
N LEU A 187 -12.18 0.72 17.92
CA LEU A 187 -11.61 -0.60 17.69
C LEU A 187 -11.47 -1.40 18.99
N ARG A 188 -11.05 -0.74 20.09
CA ARG A 188 -10.99 -1.37 21.41
C ARG A 188 -12.37 -1.72 21.92
N GLN A 189 -13.37 -0.87 21.71
CA GLN A 189 -14.74 -1.19 22.03
C GLN A 189 -15.21 -2.45 21.28
N ARG A 190 -14.95 -2.54 19.97
CA ARG A 190 -15.27 -3.73 19.17
C ARG A 190 -14.56 -4.99 19.68
N LEU A 191 -13.31 -4.89 20.13
CA LEU A 191 -12.60 -6.01 20.74
C LEU A 191 -13.29 -6.46 22.04
N ASN A 192 -13.64 -5.51 22.93
CA ASN A 192 -14.33 -5.80 24.18
C ASN A 192 -15.72 -6.42 23.97
N GLU A 193 -16.39 -6.05 22.88
CA GLU A 193 -17.68 -6.61 22.46
C GLU A 193 -17.55 -7.98 21.75
N GLY A 194 -16.33 -8.52 21.59
CA GLY A 194 -16.08 -9.79 20.88
C GLY A 194 -16.30 -9.73 19.37
N LYS A 195 -16.35 -8.51 18.80
CA LYS A 195 -16.56 -8.27 17.35
C LYS A 195 -15.26 -8.27 16.55
N VAL A 196 -14.11 -8.45 17.20
CA VAL A 196 -12.80 -8.61 16.57
C VAL A 196 -12.28 -10.00 16.89
N TYR A 197 -12.12 -10.81 15.86
CA TYR A 197 -11.57 -12.17 15.99
C TYR A 197 -10.07 -12.16 15.69
N ILE A 198 -9.33 -12.95 16.46
CA ILE A 198 -7.88 -13.11 16.30
C ILE A 198 -7.59 -14.60 16.44
N ALA A 199 -7.27 -15.26 15.32
CA ALA A 199 -6.94 -16.68 15.31
C ALA A 199 -5.60 -16.95 16.00
N GLY A 200 -5.54 -17.97 16.86
CA GLY A 200 -4.30 -18.63 17.25
C GLY A 200 -3.28 -17.83 18.08
N GLN A 201 -3.60 -16.62 18.52
CA GLN A 201 -2.73 -15.84 19.41
C GLN A 201 -3.08 -16.05 20.88
N ALA A 202 -2.05 -16.05 21.74
CA ALA A 202 -2.27 -16.05 23.19
C ALA A 202 -2.99 -14.76 23.61
N GLU A 203 -3.96 -14.87 24.51
CA GLU A 203 -4.80 -13.76 25.00
C GLU A 203 -3.96 -12.54 25.44
N ARG A 204 -2.80 -12.78 26.06
CA ARG A 204 -1.84 -11.73 26.45
C ARG A 204 -1.19 -10.99 25.26
N ALA A 205 -0.91 -11.69 24.16
CA ALA A 205 -0.35 -11.08 22.95
C ALA A 205 -1.39 -10.17 22.28
N ILE A 206 -2.65 -10.58 22.31
CA ILE A 206 -3.80 -9.79 21.84
C ILE A 206 -3.94 -8.52 22.66
N GLU A 207 -4.00 -8.64 23.99
CA GLU A 207 -4.12 -7.46 24.87
C GLU A 207 -2.96 -6.48 24.67
N HIS A 208 -1.75 -6.98 24.44
CA HIS A 208 -0.59 -6.14 24.15
C HIS A 208 -0.72 -5.43 22.79
N PHE A 209 -1.09 -6.15 21.73
CA PHE A 209 -1.26 -5.59 20.39
C PHE A 209 -2.33 -4.48 20.36
N PHE A 210 -3.46 -4.69 21.04
CA PHE A 210 -4.61 -3.76 21.03
C PHE A 210 -4.53 -2.65 22.09
N ARG A 211 -3.34 -2.38 22.64
CA ARG A 211 -3.11 -1.17 23.45
C ARG A 211 -3.33 0.08 22.61
N LYS A 212 -3.94 1.10 23.20
CA LYS A 212 -4.26 2.37 22.52
C LYS A 212 -3.04 2.98 21.80
N GLY A 213 -1.88 3.00 22.44
CA GLY A 213 -0.64 3.51 21.83
C GLY A 213 -0.25 2.76 20.56
N ASN A 214 -0.32 1.43 20.58
CA ASN A 214 0.00 0.59 19.42
C ASN A 214 -0.98 0.84 18.27
N LEU A 215 -2.28 0.91 18.57
CA LEU A 215 -3.30 1.18 17.57
C LEU A 215 -3.15 2.57 16.93
N ILE A 216 -2.78 3.59 17.71
CA ILE A 216 -2.47 4.93 17.18
C ILE A 216 -1.28 4.86 16.22
N ALA A 217 -0.19 4.19 16.62
CA ALA A 217 1.01 4.07 15.80
C ALA A 217 0.73 3.27 14.50
N LEU A 218 0.00 2.17 14.56
CA LEU A 218 -0.39 1.40 13.37
C LEU A 218 -1.29 2.21 12.43
N ARG A 219 -2.21 3.01 12.98
CA ARG A 219 -3.05 3.92 12.20
C ARG A 219 -2.24 5.00 11.51
N GLU A 220 -1.27 5.60 12.22
CA GLU A 220 -0.34 6.56 11.64
C GLU A 220 0.47 5.94 10.48
N LEU A 221 1.01 4.74 10.67
CA LEU A 221 1.75 4.03 9.62
C LEU A 221 0.88 3.74 8.39
N ALA A 222 -0.37 3.31 8.60
CA ALA A 222 -1.30 3.05 7.50
C ALA A 222 -1.66 4.34 6.72
N LEU A 223 -1.91 5.43 7.42
CA LEU A 223 -2.18 6.74 6.81
C LEU A 223 -0.97 7.24 6.02
N ARG A 224 0.22 7.17 6.61
CA ARG A 224 1.46 7.60 5.96
C ARG A 224 1.75 6.78 4.70
N ARG A 225 1.65 5.45 4.78
CA ARG A 225 1.88 4.58 3.62
C ARG A 225 0.89 4.85 2.49
N THR A 226 -0.37 5.14 2.82
CA THR A 226 -1.38 5.54 1.83
C THR A 226 -1.02 6.87 1.17
N ALA A 227 -0.57 7.85 1.96
CA ALA A 227 -0.12 9.15 1.44
C ALA A 227 1.12 9.03 0.54
N ASP A 228 2.12 8.25 0.96
CA ASP A 228 3.34 8.01 0.17
C ASP A 228 3.02 7.43 -1.22
N ARG A 229 2.07 6.50 -1.28
CA ARG A 229 1.58 5.92 -2.53
C ARG A 229 0.88 6.94 -3.42
N VAL A 230 -0.01 7.77 -2.86
CA VAL A 230 -0.70 8.83 -3.62
C VAL A 230 0.32 9.81 -4.21
N ASP A 231 1.37 10.12 -3.45
CA ASP A 231 2.50 10.93 -3.90
C ASP A 231 3.24 10.29 -5.08
N ASP A 232 3.46 8.98 -5.06
CA ASP A 232 4.07 8.23 -6.17
C ASP A 232 3.19 8.24 -7.42
N GLN A 233 1.88 8.07 -7.28
CA GLN A 233 0.94 8.17 -8.39
C GLN A 233 0.95 9.58 -8.99
N MET A 234 0.98 10.64 -8.16
CA MET A 234 1.12 12.01 -8.65
C MET A 234 2.46 12.23 -9.36
N ARG A 235 3.56 11.66 -8.87
CA ARG A 235 4.87 11.72 -9.53
C ARG A 235 4.85 11.05 -10.91
N ALA A 236 4.27 9.84 -11.00
CA ALA A 236 4.15 9.10 -12.26
C ALA A 236 3.26 9.85 -13.27
N TRP A 237 2.15 10.44 -12.82
CA TRP A 237 1.29 11.29 -13.65
C TRP A 237 2.03 12.55 -14.12
N ARG A 238 2.77 13.24 -13.24
CA ARG A 238 3.60 14.42 -13.59
C ARG A 238 4.71 14.11 -14.59
N ALA A 239 5.19 12.87 -14.65
CA ALA A 239 6.22 12.44 -15.60
C ALA A 239 5.68 12.28 -17.05
N HIS A 240 4.35 12.30 -17.24
CA HIS A 240 3.71 12.29 -18.55
C HIS A 240 3.27 13.73 -18.90
N PRO A 241 4.02 14.46 -19.75
CA PRO A 241 3.74 15.85 -20.04
C PRO A 241 2.52 15.97 -20.96
N GLY A 242 1.34 16.13 -20.38
CA GLY A 242 0.07 16.38 -21.06
C GLY A 242 -0.81 17.35 -20.27
N GLU A 243 -0.81 18.61 -20.72
CA GLU A 243 -1.84 19.65 -20.56
C GLU A 243 -2.74 19.62 -19.31
N GLU A 244 -2.23 19.97 -18.13
CA GLU A 244 -3.04 20.63 -17.10
C GLU A 244 -2.14 21.42 -16.14
N LYS A 245 -2.57 22.63 -15.74
CA LYS A 245 -1.83 23.47 -14.79
C LYS A 245 -1.83 22.79 -13.41
N VAL A 246 -0.72 22.13 -13.11
CA VAL A 246 -0.50 21.36 -11.89
C VAL A 246 -0.54 22.26 -10.65
N TRP A 247 -1.41 21.93 -9.70
CA TRP A 247 -1.44 22.54 -8.36
C TRP A 247 -0.25 21.99 -7.55
N HIS A 248 0.62 22.88 -7.08
CA HIS A 248 1.74 22.51 -6.22
C HIS A 248 1.24 22.21 -4.80
N THR A 249 1.04 20.94 -4.46
CA THR A 249 0.66 20.51 -3.10
C THR A 249 1.86 20.20 -2.20
N ARG A 250 3.10 20.36 -2.68
CA ARG A 250 4.29 20.21 -1.83
C ARG A 250 4.75 21.56 -1.34
N ASP A 251 4.61 21.78 -0.05
CA ASP A 251 5.24 22.90 0.63
C ASP A 251 6.78 22.73 0.53
N ALA A 252 7.47 23.81 0.21
CA ALA A 252 8.92 23.87 0.18
C ALA A 252 9.39 24.94 1.16
N ILE A 253 10.43 24.63 1.93
CA ILE A 253 10.99 25.58 2.90
C ILE A 253 12.14 26.32 2.22
N LEU A 254 11.97 27.62 2.00
CA LEU A 254 13.05 28.50 1.56
C LEU A 254 13.67 29.20 2.77
N LEU A 255 14.90 28.84 3.11
CA LEU A 255 15.69 29.53 4.13
C LEU A 255 16.54 30.62 3.46
N CYS A 256 16.18 31.87 3.70
CA CYS A 256 17.00 33.01 3.31
C CYS A 256 18.08 33.27 4.36
N ILE A 257 19.35 33.10 3.98
CA ILE A 257 20.51 33.41 4.82
C ILE A 257 20.94 34.85 4.54
N GLY A 258 21.09 35.65 5.60
CA GLY A 258 21.60 37.02 5.54
C GLY A 258 22.90 37.19 6.32
N HIS A 259 23.36 38.44 6.43
CA HIS A 259 24.60 38.82 7.12
C HIS A 259 24.47 38.89 8.66
N ASN A 260 23.32 38.51 9.22
CA ASN A 260 23.04 38.56 10.64
C ASN A 260 23.67 37.36 11.37
N THR A 261 23.93 37.52 12.67
CA THR A 261 24.41 36.42 13.51
C THR A 261 23.31 35.38 13.73
N GLY A 262 23.70 34.10 13.86
CA GLY A 262 22.76 33.01 14.16
C GLY A 262 22.30 32.17 12.95
N SER A 263 22.84 32.41 11.75
CA SER A 263 22.50 31.68 10.53
C SER A 263 22.61 30.15 10.67
N GLU A 264 23.60 29.63 11.42
CA GLU A 264 23.71 28.19 11.64
C GLU A 264 22.55 27.59 12.44
N LYS A 265 22.01 28.33 13.42
CA LYS A 265 20.85 27.87 14.20
C LYS A 265 19.61 27.84 13.32
N LEU A 266 19.47 28.80 12.41
CA LEU A 266 18.39 28.83 11.42
C LEU A 266 18.49 27.67 10.44
N VAL A 267 19.69 27.38 9.92
CA VAL A 267 19.94 26.21 9.07
C VAL A 267 19.55 24.90 9.77
N ARG A 268 20.03 24.68 11.01
CA ARG A 268 19.66 23.50 11.81
C ARG A 268 18.15 23.44 12.12
N THR A 269 17.46 24.58 12.19
CA THR A 269 16.02 24.63 12.45
C THR A 269 15.22 24.34 11.19
N ALA A 270 15.62 24.90 10.05
CA ALA A 270 15.02 24.63 8.74
C ALA A 270 15.18 23.15 8.35
N ALA A 271 16.37 22.57 8.53
CA ALA A 271 16.60 21.14 8.28
C ALA A 271 15.71 20.24 9.15
N ARG A 272 15.59 20.56 10.45
CA ARG A 272 14.69 19.81 11.37
C ARG A 272 13.21 19.98 10.99
N LEU A 273 12.81 21.17 10.56
CA LEU A 273 11.43 21.44 10.14
C LEU A 273 11.10 20.71 8.83
N ALA A 274 12.00 20.76 7.85
CA ALA A 274 11.89 20.04 6.58
C ALA A 274 11.80 18.53 6.79
N SER A 275 12.64 17.97 7.66
CA SER A 275 12.61 16.55 8.02
C SER A 275 11.30 16.14 8.71
N ARG A 276 10.74 16.98 9.59
CA ARG A 276 9.44 16.72 10.23
C ARG A 276 8.26 16.80 9.26
N LEU A 277 8.34 17.70 8.28
CA LEU A 277 7.28 17.95 7.30
C LEU A 277 7.42 17.10 6.02
N GLY A 278 8.45 16.25 5.91
CA GLY A 278 8.73 15.50 4.69
C GLY A 278 8.95 16.40 3.46
N SER A 279 9.37 17.65 3.66
CA SER A 279 9.39 18.69 2.64
C SER A 279 10.80 18.92 2.10
N VAL A 280 10.90 19.29 0.83
CA VAL A 280 12.17 19.76 0.24
C VAL A 280 12.47 21.15 0.82
N TRP A 281 13.75 21.42 1.07
CA TRP A 281 14.17 22.74 1.55
C TRP A 281 15.41 23.23 0.81
N HIS A 282 15.52 24.55 0.70
CA HIS A 282 16.61 25.24 0.03
C HIS A 282 17.16 26.32 0.94
N ALA A 283 18.49 26.41 1.07
CA ALA A 283 19.16 27.53 1.69
C ALA A 283 19.72 28.46 0.61
N VAL A 284 19.30 29.72 0.61
CA VAL A 284 19.67 30.71 -0.41
C VAL A 284 20.28 31.94 0.25
N TYR A 285 21.38 32.40 -0.33
CA TYR A 285 21.97 33.70 -0.05
C TYR A 285 21.99 34.50 -1.34
N VAL A 286 21.50 35.74 -1.30
CA VAL A 286 21.51 36.65 -2.44
C VAL A 286 22.66 37.63 -2.23
N GLU A 287 23.72 37.50 -3.04
CA GLU A 287 24.81 38.46 -3.01
C GLU A 287 24.43 39.73 -3.78
N THR A 288 24.50 40.88 -3.10
CA THR A 288 24.26 42.19 -3.70
C THR A 288 25.54 43.04 -3.64
N PRO A 289 25.66 44.13 -4.43
CA PRO A 289 26.83 44.99 -4.39
C PRO A 289 27.17 45.57 -3.02
N THR A 290 26.15 45.81 -2.18
CA THR A 290 26.31 46.25 -0.79
C THR A 290 26.83 45.12 0.10
N LEU A 291 26.33 43.89 -0.07
CA LEU A 291 26.74 42.74 0.73
C LEU A 291 28.12 42.20 0.34
N HIS A 292 28.54 42.37 -0.91
CA HIS A 292 29.90 42.04 -1.35
C HIS A 292 30.97 42.92 -0.68
N ARG A 293 30.60 44.12 -0.23
CA ARG A 293 31.48 45.07 0.48
C ARG A 293 31.59 44.77 1.99
N LEU A 294 30.90 43.76 2.50
CA LEU A 294 31.00 43.39 3.91
C LEU A 294 32.42 42.90 4.26
N PRO A 295 32.86 43.09 5.51
CA PRO A 295 34.12 42.56 5.99
C PRO A 295 34.25 41.06 5.70
N GLU A 296 35.46 40.63 5.33
CA GLU A 296 35.72 39.25 4.92
C GLU A 296 35.26 38.22 5.97
N LYS A 297 35.42 38.53 7.26
CA LYS A 297 34.96 37.69 8.38
C LYS A 297 33.45 37.43 8.31
N GLN A 298 32.64 38.42 7.94
CA GLN A 298 31.19 38.28 7.81
C GLN A 298 30.81 37.49 6.56
N ARG A 299 31.49 37.73 5.43
CA ARG A 299 31.29 36.94 4.20
C ARG A 299 31.62 35.46 4.39
N ARG A 300 32.73 35.15 5.07
CA ARG A 300 33.12 33.77 5.43
C ARG A 300 32.08 33.10 6.34
N ALA A 301 31.48 33.83 7.27
CA ALA A 301 30.44 33.29 8.14
C ALA A 301 29.16 32.89 7.37
N ILE A 302 28.76 33.70 6.38
CA ILE A 302 27.62 33.41 5.49
C ILE A 302 27.88 32.13 4.69
N LEU A 303 29.06 32.03 4.07
CA LEU A 303 29.46 30.84 3.30
C LEU A 303 29.56 29.58 4.16
N SER A 304 30.03 29.72 5.40
CA SER A 304 30.07 28.61 6.36
C SER A 304 28.66 28.12 6.71
N ALA A 305 27.69 29.02 6.88
CA ALA A 305 26.30 28.65 7.13
C ALA A 305 25.64 27.97 5.91
N LEU A 306 25.95 28.42 4.69
CA LEU A 306 25.48 27.75 3.46
C LEU A 306 26.06 26.34 3.30
N ARG A 307 27.33 26.14 3.62
CA ARG A 307 27.94 24.80 3.61
C ARG A 307 27.29 23.84 4.60
N LEU A 308 26.77 24.36 5.72
CA LEU A 308 26.05 23.55 6.70
C LEU A 308 24.66 23.09 6.20
N ALA A 309 24.19 23.66 5.08
CA ALA A 309 22.91 23.32 4.45
C ALA A 309 23.04 22.35 3.27
N GLN A 310 24.26 21.92 2.93
CA GLN A 310 24.56 20.87 1.94
C GLN A 310 24.58 19.50 2.63
#